data_AF-A0A060CRK2-F1
#
_entry.id   AF-A0A060CRK2-F1
#
_cell.length_a   1.000
_cell.length_b   1.000
_cell.length_c   1.000
_cell.angle_alpha   90.00
_cell.angle_beta   90.00
_cell.angle_gamma   90.00
#
_symmetry.space_group_name_H-M   'P 1'
#
loop_
_entity.id
_entity.type
_entity.pdbx_description
1 polymer ?
#
loop_
_entity_poly.entity_id
_entity_poly.type
_entity_poly.pdbx_seq_one_letter_code
_entity_poly.pdbx_strand_id
1 'polypeptide(L)'
;EPSFYWDFHPDGPVGELGARAAIWSNLERLELFLDGCHHATLDPARSEFPSLPYPPFFADFSTIAPADLRIDGYLGADLALTRHFAAGRSHDRLALTVDDPELVVGGAD
;
A
#
# COMPACT_ATOMS: atom_id res chain seq x y z
N GLU A 1 -4.95 0.89 -0.44
CA GLU A 1 -4.24 1.48 0.70
C GLU A 1 -3.60 0.42 1.57
N PRO A 2 -2.26 0.34 1.62
CA PRO A 2 -1.55 -0.45 2.63
C PRO A 2 -1.85 0.04 4.04
N SER A 3 -2.03 -0.87 5.01
CA SER A 3 -2.18 -0.50 6.43
C SER A 3 -0.87 -0.63 7.21
N PHE A 4 0.24 -0.34 6.55
CA PHE A 4 1.59 -0.44 7.09
C PHE A 4 2.46 0.66 6.49
N TYR A 5 3.52 1.04 7.21
CA TYR A 5 4.59 1.84 6.65
C TYR A 5 5.54 0.93 5.88
N TRP A 6 5.95 1.38 4.69
CA TRP A 6 7.03 0.73 3.95
C TRP A 6 8.38 1.15 4.53
N ASP A 7 8.72 0.54 5.66
CA ASP A 7 9.89 0.90 6.46
C ASP A 7 10.72 -0.34 6.81
N PHE A 8 12.01 -0.13 6.95
CA PHE A 8 13.02 -1.16 7.24
C PHE A 8 13.89 -0.78 8.46
N HIS A 9 13.43 0.17 9.29
CA HIS A 9 14.11 0.50 10.54
C HIS A 9 14.15 -0.72 11.49
N PRO A 10 15.22 -0.91 12.29
CA PRO A 10 15.33 -2.04 13.21
C PRO A 10 14.20 -2.19 14.24
N ASP A 11 13.52 -1.10 14.60
CA ASP A 11 12.48 -1.07 15.65
C ASP A 11 11.04 -1.30 15.12
N GLY A 12 10.89 -1.75 13.88
CA GLY A 12 9.59 -2.10 13.31
C GLY A 12 9.62 -2.21 11.78
N PRO A 13 10.43 -3.11 11.22
CA PRO A 13 10.48 -3.31 9.78
C PRO A 13 9.20 -3.97 9.29
N VAL A 14 8.78 -3.65 8.07
CA VAL A 14 7.59 -4.23 7.41
C VAL A 14 7.63 -5.77 7.40
N GLY A 15 8.83 -6.37 7.42
CA GLY A 15 9.01 -7.82 7.50
C GLY A 15 8.46 -8.48 8.76
N GLU A 16 8.30 -7.74 9.87
CA GLU A 16 7.70 -8.28 11.11
C GLU A 16 6.20 -8.58 10.97
N LEU A 17 5.54 -8.00 9.97
CA LEU A 17 4.14 -8.31 9.66
C LEU A 17 3.96 -9.72 9.07
N GLY A 18 5.06 -10.35 8.63
CA GLY A 18 5.07 -11.66 7.99
C GLY A 18 4.06 -11.74 6.84
N ALA A 19 3.34 -12.87 6.77
CA ALA A 19 2.27 -13.12 5.80
C ALA A 19 0.98 -12.32 5.99
N ARG A 20 0.98 -11.31 6.89
CA ARG A 20 -0.21 -10.57 7.32
C ARG A 20 -0.12 -9.07 7.04
N ALA A 21 0.76 -8.64 6.15
CA ALA A 21 0.80 -7.25 5.71
C ALA A 21 -0.46 -6.92 4.91
N ALA A 22 -1.40 -6.21 5.53
CA ALA A 22 -2.73 -6.00 4.97
C ALA A 22 -2.75 -4.81 3.98
N ILE A 23 -3.45 -5.00 2.87
CA ILE A 23 -3.72 -3.96 1.88
C ILE A 23 -5.23 -3.89 1.66
N TRP A 24 -5.81 -2.72 1.90
CA TRP A 24 -7.24 -2.45 1.75
C TRP A 24 -7.50 -1.89 0.37
N SER A 25 -8.35 -2.56 -0.41
CA SER A 25 -8.68 -2.14 -1.77
C SER A 25 -10.03 -2.70 -2.17
N ASN A 26 -10.75 -1.95 -3.01
CA ASN A 26 -11.98 -2.42 -3.65
C ASN A 26 -11.72 -3.05 -5.03
N LEU A 27 -10.45 -3.25 -5.39
CA LEU A 27 -10.03 -3.89 -6.62
C LEU A 27 -10.13 -5.42 -6.57
N GLU A 28 -9.95 -6.06 -7.72
CA GLU A 28 -10.11 -7.51 -7.85
C GLU A 28 -8.80 -8.28 -7.70
N ARG A 29 -7.68 -7.67 -8.10
CA ARG A 29 -6.34 -8.28 -8.03
C ARG A 29 -5.29 -7.21 -7.77
N LEU A 30 -4.27 -7.56 -6.99
CA LEU A 30 -3.06 -6.76 -6.84
C LEU A 30 -1.84 -7.53 -7.35
N GLU A 31 -0.96 -6.84 -8.07
CA GLU A 31 0.36 -7.33 -8.46
C GLU A 31 1.42 -6.51 -7.73
N LEU A 32 2.25 -7.17 -6.93
CA LEU A 32 3.30 -6.56 -6.14
C LEU A 32 4.65 -6.76 -6.83
N PHE A 33 5.46 -5.71 -6.83
CA PHE A 33 6.82 -5.73 -7.37
C PHE A 33 7.79 -5.11 -6.37
N LEU A 34 8.98 -5.69 -6.26
CA LEU A 34 10.11 -5.19 -5.47
C LEU A 34 11.27 -4.89 -6.43
N ASP A 35 11.71 -3.63 -6.48
CA ASP A 35 12.71 -3.13 -7.45
C ASP A 35 12.38 -3.49 -8.91
N GLY A 36 11.08 -3.53 -9.23
CA GLY A 36 10.58 -3.89 -10.56
C GLY A 36 10.48 -5.40 -10.84
N CYS A 37 11.00 -6.25 -9.97
CA CYS A 37 10.81 -7.70 -10.04
C CYS A 37 9.44 -8.08 -9.46
N HIS A 38 8.70 -8.96 -10.13
CA HIS A 38 7.42 -9.46 -9.62
C HIS A 38 7.65 -10.23 -8.31
N HIS A 39 6.90 -9.87 -7.28
CA HIS A 39 6.97 -10.46 -5.94
C HIS A 39 5.79 -11.39 -5.69
N ALA A 40 4.57 -10.90 -5.94
CA ALA A 40 3.35 -11.66 -5.65
C ALA A 40 2.15 -11.18 -6.46
N THR A 41 1.26 -12.12 -6.78
CA THR A 41 -0.11 -11.84 -7.22
C THR A 41 -1.05 -12.14 -6.06
N LEU A 42 -1.90 -11.18 -5.70
CA LEU A 42 -2.80 -11.29 -4.56
C LEU A 42 -4.26 -11.19 -4.99
N ASP A 43 -5.06 -12.10 -4.44
CA ASP A 43 -6.52 -12.05 -4.46
C ASP A 43 -7.06 -11.56 -3.10
N PRO A 44 -8.26 -10.95 -3.04
CA PRO A 44 -8.88 -10.57 -1.78
C PRO A 44 -9.13 -11.83 -0.94
N ALA A 45 -8.94 -11.75 0.38
CA ALA A 45 -9.10 -12.87 1.31
C ALA A 45 -10.58 -13.25 1.55
N ARG A 46 -11.33 -13.56 0.48
CA ARG A 46 -12.78 -13.85 0.52
C ARG A 46 -13.11 -15.10 1.33
N SER A 47 -12.21 -16.07 1.38
CA SER A 47 -12.38 -17.28 2.21
C SER A 47 -12.32 -16.97 3.71
N GLU A 48 -11.48 -16.01 4.12
CA GLU A 48 -11.32 -15.58 5.51
C GLU A 48 -12.42 -14.57 5.91
N PHE A 49 -12.88 -13.74 4.98
CA PHE A 49 -13.88 -12.69 5.22
C PHE A 49 -15.08 -12.76 4.24
N PRO A 50 -15.91 -13.82 4.30
CA PRO A 50 -16.96 -14.05 3.31
C PRO A 50 -18.08 -13.00 3.32
N SER A 51 -18.29 -12.31 4.44
CA SER A 51 -19.34 -11.31 4.59
C SER A 51 -18.91 -9.91 4.17
N LEU A 52 -17.62 -9.67 3.90
CA LEU A 52 -17.14 -8.36 3.46
C LEU A 52 -17.29 -8.22 1.94
N PRO A 53 -17.87 -7.10 1.45
CA PRO A 53 -17.94 -6.85 0.01
C PRO A 53 -16.54 -6.71 -0.61
N TYR A 54 -15.64 -6.07 0.12
CA TYR A 54 -14.24 -5.85 -0.25
C TYR A 54 -13.31 -6.33 0.87
N PRO A 55 -12.98 -7.63 0.91
CA PRO A 55 -12.00 -8.16 1.85
C PRO A 55 -10.61 -7.55 1.62
N PRO A 56 -9.77 -7.47 2.66
CA PRO A 56 -8.39 -7.09 2.50
C PRO A 56 -7.60 -8.13 1.70
N PHE A 57 -6.46 -7.69 1.18
CA PHE A 57 -5.40 -8.51 0.61
C PHE A 57 -4.30 -8.67 1.66
N PHE A 58 -3.57 -9.79 1.64
CA PHE A 58 -2.42 -9.99 2.51
C PHE A 58 -1.19 -10.36 1.69
N ALA A 59 -0.10 -9.64 1.93
CA ALA A 59 1.22 -9.92 1.38
C ALA A 59 2.12 -10.55 2.45
N ASP A 60 3.06 -11.36 2.00
CA ASP A 60 4.17 -11.84 2.82
C ASP A 60 5.44 -11.04 2.51
N PHE A 61 5.97 -10.40 3.54
CA PHE A 61 7.22 -9.65 3.50
C PHE A 61 8.26 -10.17 4.50
N SER A 62 8.06 -11.36 5.08
CA SER A 62 8.94 -11.91 6.11
C SER A 62 10.41 -12.09 5.70
N THR A 63 10.68 -12.25 4.40
CA THR A 63 12.01 -12.64 3.88
C THR A 63 12.59 -11.61 2.90
N ILE A 64 12.05 -10.40 2.85
CA ILE A 64 12.50 -9.39 1.87
C ILE A 64 13.67 -8.56 2.40
N ALA A 65 14.55 -8.15 1.49
CA ALA A 65 15.51 -7.08 1.75
C ALA A 65 14.85 -5.71 1.48
N PRO A 66 15.43 -4.61 1.99
CA PRO A 66 14.98 -3.26 1.62
C PRO A 66 15.00 -3.07 0.10
N ALA A 67 13.84 -2.75 -0.48
CA ALA A 67 13.61 -2.58 -1.91
C ALA A 67 12.41 -1.66 -2.16
N ASP A 68 12.37 -0.96 -3.29
CA ASP A 68 11.24 -0.12 -3.65
C ASP A 68 10.03 -1.00 -3.97
N LEU A 69 8.89 -0.70 -3.34
CA LEU A 69 7.64 -1.42 -3.56
C LEU A 69 6.79 -0.70 -4.60
N ARG A 70 6.30 -1.46 -5.58
CA ARG A 70 5.23 -1.04 -6.48
C ARG A 70 4.04 -1.99 -6.32
N ILE A 71 2.85 -1.41 -6.19
CA ILE A 71 1.58 -2.15 -6.17
C ILE A 71 0.77 -1.70 -7.38
N ASP A 72 0.52 -2.61 -8.30
CA ASP A 72 -0.41 -2.44 -9.40
C ASP A 72 -1.75 -3.08 -9.04
N GLY A 73 -2.84 -2.38 -9.28
CA GLY A 73 -4.18 -2.81 -8.92
C GLY A 73 -5.12 -2.88 -10.12
N TYR A 74 -5.87 -3.98 -10.22
CA TYR A 74 -6.67 -4.30 -11.41
C TYR A 74 -8.18 -4.47 -11.11
N LEU A 75 -9.01 -4.04 -12.07
CA LEU A 75 -10.41 -4.44 -12.22
C LEU A 75 -10.52 -5.23 -13.52
N GLY A 76 -10.79 -6.53 -13.44
CA GLY A 76 -10.64 -7.43 -14.58
C GLY A 76 -9.23 -7.38 -15.18
N ALA A 77 -9.12 -7.02 -16.46
CA ALA A 77 -7.85 -6.87 -17.16
C ALA A 77 -7.26 -5.45 -17.07
N ASP A 78 -8.03 -4.47 -16.61
CA ASP A 78 -7.67 -3.07 -16.67
C ASP A 78 -6.85 -2.67 -15.44
N LEU A 79 -5.70 -2.04 -15.68
CA LEU A 79 -4.89 -1.42 -14.62
C LEU A 79 -5.60 -0.16 -14.13
N ALA A 80 -6.19 -0.22 -12.94
CA ALA A 80 -6.95 0.87 -12.35
C ALA A 80 -6.08 1.84 -11.55
N LEU A 81 -5.04 1.35 -10.88
CA LEU A 81 -4.11 2.17 -10.11
C LEU A 81 -2.72 1.57 -10.01
N THR A 82 -1.74 2.44 -9.80
CA THR A 82 -0.39 2.08 -9.36
C THR A 82 -0.02 2.94 -8.14
N ARG A 83 0.70 2.33 -7.20
CA ARG A 83 1.30 3.00 -6.04
C ARG A 83 2.77 2.61 -5.91
N HIS A 84 3.59 3.56 -5.48
CA HIS A 84 5.02 3.38 -5.28
C HIS A 84 5.41 3.81 -3.86
N PHE A 85 6.27 3.03 -3.24
CA PHE A 85 6.84 3.29 -1.93
C PHE A 85 8.35 3.09 -2.00
N ALA A 86 9.10 4.12 -1.65
CA ALA A 86 10.56 4.06 -1.65
C ALA A 86 11.06 3.36 -0.39
N ALA A 87 12.07 2.49 -0.51
CA ALA A 87 12.79 1.97 0.66
C ALA A 87 13.82 2.96 1.21
N GLY A 88 14.30 3.88 0.37
CA GLY A 88 15.31 4.87 0.74
C GLY A 88 14.71 6.19 1.22
N ARG A 89 15.19 6.69 2.36
CA ARG A 89 14.80 7.98 2.96
C ARG A 89 15.66 9.18 2.53
N SER A 90 16.65 8.96 1.67
CA SER A 90 17.65 9.98 1.28
C SER A 90 17.07 11.17 0.51
N HIS A 91 15.81 11.09 0.10
CA HIS A 91 15.12 12.10 -0.69
C HIS A 91 13.81 12.58 -0.04
N ASP A 92 13.61 12.29 1.24
CA ASP A 92 12.41 12.70 1.98
C ASP A 92 12.28 14.23 1.97
N ARG A 93 11.06 14.72 1.74
CA ARG A 93 10.73 16.15 1.67
C ARG A 93 9.62 16.48 2.66
N LEU A 94 9.79 17.57 3.38
CA LEU A 94 8.67 18.19 4.10
C LEU A 94 7.81 18.97 3.08
N ALA A 95 6.54 18.59 2.95
CA ALA A 95 5.58 19.26 2.08
C ALA A 95 4.38 19.76 2.90
N LEU A 96 3.90 20.96 2.57
CA LEU A 96 2.61 21.48 3.04
C LEU A 96 1.66 21.45 1.85
N THR A 97 0.60 20.65 1.97
CA THR A 97 -0.49 20.62 1.00
C THR A 97 -1.74 21.07 1.73
N VAL A 98 -2.33 22.17 1.27
CA VAL A 98 -3.61 22.66 1.77
C VAL A 98 -4.71 21.97 0.96
N ASP A 99 -5.75 21.51 1.63
CA ASP A 99 -6.93 20.89 1.01
C ASP A 99 -7.77 21.91 0.23
N ASP A 100 -7.91 23.13 0.77
CA ASP A 100 -8.43 24.30 0.05
C ASP A 100 -7.38 25.43 0.01
N PRO A 101 -6.92 25.88 -1.17
CA PRO A 101 -5.97 26.99 -1.26
C PRO A 101 -6.53 28.32 -0.75
N GLU A 102 -7.86 28.44 -0.57
CA GLU A 102 -8.54 29.64 -0.09
C GLU A 102 -9.49 29.29 1.06
N LEU A 103 -9.53 30.13 2.09
CA LEU A 103 -10.50 30.00 3.18
C LEU A 103 -11.46 31.19 3.16
N VAL A 104 -12.75 30.93 3.38
CA VAL A 104 -13.74 32.00 3.50
C VAL A 104 -13.68 32.59 4.90
N VAL A 105 -13.47 33.90 5.00
CA VAL A 105 -13.43 34.59 6.30
C VAL A 105 -14.84 34.61 6.92
N GLY A 106 -15.09 33.67 7.82
CA GLY A 106 -16.33 33.58 8.60
C GLY A 106 -16.22 32.80 9.91
N GLY A 107 -15.08 32.15 10.17
CA GLY A 107 -14.81 31.40 11.40
C GLY A 107 -15.63 30.11 11.57
N ALA A 108 -16.32 29.67 10.52
CA ALA A 108 -17.14 28.46 10.49
C ALA A 108 -16.60 27.38 9.54
N ASP A 109 -15.39 27.61 9.03
CA ASP A 109 -14.61 26.71 8.16
C ASP A 109 -13.72 25.80 9.04
#